data_AF-A0A1C7IDK6-F1
#
_entry.id   AF-A0A1C7IDK6-F1
#
_cell.length_a   1.000
_cell.length_b   1.000
_cell.length_c   1.000
_cell.angle_alpha   90.00
_cell.angle_beta   90.00
_cell.angle_gamma   90.00
#
_symmetry.space_group_name_H-M   'P 1'
#
loop_
_entity.id
_entity.type
_entity.pdbx_description
1 polymer ?
#
loop_
_entity_poly.entity_id
_entity_poly.type
_entity_poly.pdbx_seq_one_letter_code
_entity_poly.pdbx_strand_id
1 'polypeptide(L)'
;MTDSKDTTWSSSDESVAAVDKNGVVTAISEGIATITAITANGTTDECKVTVSIPCIPADSLTLNKDFSIINVEQQDTLAATYGPEDTTDTLTWSSYDESVAIVEDGVS
;
A
#
# COMPACT_ATOMS: atom_id res chain seq x y z
N MET A 1 21.20 38.32 -0.28
CA MET A 1 21.88 37.33 -1.14
C MET A 1 21.44 35.96 -0.65
N THR A 2 20.46 35.35 -1.30
CA THR A 2 20.09 33.97 -1.01
C THR A 2 21.18 33.07 -1.56
N ASP A 3 22.00 32.54 -0.66
CA ASP A 3 23.11 31.62 -0.93
C ASP A 3 22.52 30.27 -1.37
N SER A 4 21.91 30.22 -2.55
CA SER A 4 21.46 28.97 -3.14
C SER A 4 22.70 28.29 -3.67
N LYS A 5 23.31 27.43 -2.86
CA LYS A 5 24.36 26.52 -3.29
C LYS A 5 23.76 25.66 -4.39
N ASP A 6 23.97 26.04 -5.65
CA ASP A 6 23.44 25.33 -6.82
C ASP A 6 23.84 23.86 -6.75
N THR A 7 22.86 23.03 -6.38
CA THR A 7 23.01 21.59 -6.16
C THR A 7 21.94 20.91 -6.99
N THR A 8 22.36 20.11 -7.95
CA THR A 8 21.48 19.30 -8.78
C THR A 8 21.23 17.98 -8.06
N TRP A 9 19.97 17.58 -8.00
CA TRP A 9 19.54 16.32 -7.42
C TRP A 9 19.03 15.40 -8.51
N SER A 10 19.31 14.11 -8.38
CA SER A 10 18.76 13.07 -9.25
C SER A 10 18.45 11.81 -8.46
N SER A 11 17.40 11.09 -8.85
CA SER A 11 17.11 9.76 -8.34
C SER A 11 17.48 8.70 -9.38
N SER A 12 17.97 7.54 -8.93
CA SER A 12 18.16 6.38 -9.79
C SER A 12 16.85 5.75 -10.27
N ASP A 13 15.77 5.95 -9.51
CA ASP A 13 14.43 5.44 -9.82
C ASP A 13 13.36 6.38 -9.24
N GLU A 14 12.87 7.30 -10.09
CA GLU A 14 11.82 8.23 -9.71
C GLU A 14 10.46 7.55 -9.47
N SER A 15 10.25 6.31 -9.94
CA SER A 15 9.03 5.56 -9.65
C SER A 15 9.01 4.96 -8.23
N VAL A 16 10.18 4.85 -7.59
CA VAL A 16 10.36 4.40 -6.20
C VAL A 16 10.51 5.59 -5.26
N ALA A 17 11.43 6.51 -5.55
CA ALA A 17 11.62 7.74 -4.78
C ALA A 17 12.03 8.90 -5.69
N ALA A 18 11.27 10.00 -5.63
CA ALA A 18 11.57 11.23 -6.37
C ALA A 18 12.26 12.25 -5.45
N VAL A 19 13.17 13.05 -5.98
CA VAL A 19 13.83 14.14 -5.24
C VAL A 19 13.59 15.47 -5.95
N ASP A 20 13.21 16.51 -5.20
CA ASP A 20 13.02 17.84 -5.76
C ASP A 20 14.33 18.65 -5.83
N LYS A 21 14.27 19.83 -6.44
CA LYS A 21 15.42 20.76 -6.55
C LYS A 21 15.97 21.27 -5.21
N ASN A 22 15.22 21.11 -4.12
CA ASN A 22 15.61 21.51 -2.78
C ASN A 22 16.17 20.32 -1.98
N GLY A 23 16.22 19.11 -2.54
CA GLY A 23 16.65 17.89 -1.87
C GLY A 23 15.55 17.20 -1.06
N VAL A 24 14.27 17.53 -1.29
CA VAL A 24 13.13 16.87 -0.63
C VAL A 24 12.83 15.57 -1.36
N VAL A 25 12.97 14.44 -0.65
CA VAL A 25 12.70 13.11 -1.18
C VAL A 25 11.24 12.70 -0.88
N THR A 26 10.52 12.27 -1.91
CA THR A 26 9.14 11.75 -1.84
C THR A 26 9.13 10.28 -2.21
N ALA A 27 8.63 9.43 -1.31
CA ALA A 27 8.42 8.01 -1.58
C ALA A 27 7.19 7.79 -2.46
N ILE A 28 7.31 6.93 -3.47
CA ILE A 28 6.22 6.65 -4.43
C ILE A 28 5.79 5.18 -4.38
N SER A 29 6.74 4.24 -4.45
CA SER A 29 6.45 2.81 -4.41
C SER A 29 7.52 2.04 -3.63
N GLU A 30 7.19 0.81 -3.21
CA GLU A 30 8.18 -0.03 -2.52
C GLU A 30 9.38 -0.31 -3.41
N GLY A 31 10.58 -0.29 -2.81
CA GLY A 31 11.81 -0.52 -3.55
C GLY A 31 13.00 0.21 -2.97
N ILE A 32 14.05 0.29 -3.77
CA ILE A 32 15.30 0.94 -3.41
C ILE A 32 15.67 1.91 -4.52
N ALA A 33 15.89 3.17 -4.15
CA ALA A 33 16.39 4.21 -5.04
C ALA A 33 17.62 4.87 -4.43
N THR A 34 18.59 5.24 -5.26
CA THR A 34 19.76 6.04 -4.85
C THR A 34 19.53 7.49 -5.26
N ILE A 35 19.65 8.40 -4.30
CA ILE A 35 19.58 9.84 -4.51
C ILE A 35 21.00 10.38 -4.61
N THR A 36 21.31 11.06 -5.71
CA THR A 36 22.61 11.68 -5.98
C THR A 36 22.50 13.20 -5.90
N ALA A 37 23.39 13.83 -5.15
CA ALA A 37 23.55 15.28 -5.07
C ALA A 37 24.83 15.69 -5.80
N ILE A 38 24.73 16.69 -6.69
CA ILE A 38 25.85 17.20 -7.49
C ILE A 38 25.96 18.70 -7.28
N THR A 39 27.05 19.15 -6.70
CA THR A 39 27.35 20.58 -6.57
C THR A 39 27.73 21.19 -7.93
N ALA A 40 27.57 22.50 -8.10
CA ALA A 40 28.01 23.22 -9.30
C ALA A 40 29.51 23.03 -9.66
N ASN A 41 30.35 22.70 -8.66
CA ASN A 41 31.78 22.41 -8.87
C ASN A 41 32.05 20.94 -9.29
N GLY A 42 31.01 20.12 -9.46
CA GLY A 42 31.11 18.73 -9.89
C GLY A 42 31.37 17.72 -8.75
N THR A 43 31.35 18.14 -7.48
CA THR A 43 31.40 17.21 -6.34
C THR A 43 30.07 16.47 -6.23
N THR A 44 30.13 15.14 -6.16
CA THR A 44 28.97 14.25 -6.08
C THR A 44 28.95 13.51 -4.75
N ASP A 45 27.75 13.31 -4.19
CA ASP A 45 27.52 12.41 -3.06
C ASP A 45 26.21 11.63 -3.25
N GLU A 46 26.10 10.45 -2.64
CA GLU A 46 24.99 9.51 -2.87
C GLU A 46 24.38 9.00 -1.57
N CYS A 47 23.05 8.89 -1.54
CA CYS A 47 22.30 8.33 -0.43
C CYS A 47 21.36 7.23 -0.93
N LYS A 48 21.47 6.04 -0.35
CA LYS A 48 20.55 4.93 -0.64
C LYS A 48 19.27 5.08 0.18
N VAL A 49 18.14 5.19 -0.51
CA VAL A 49 16.79 5.29 0.06
C VAL A 49 16.08 3.96 -0.15
N THR A 50 15.59 3.36 0.93
CA THR A 50 14.75 2.16 0.90
C THR A 50 13.33 2.58 1.26
N VAL A 51 12.39 2.36 0.35
CA VAL A 51 10.96 2.57 0.56
C VAL A 51 10.32 1.22 0.84
N SER A 52 9.67 1.10 1.99
CA SER A 52 8.93 -0.09 2.39
C SER A 52 7.50 0.29 2.69
N ILE A 53 6.55 -0.49 2.17
CA ILE A 53 5.15 -0.38 2.59
C ILE A 53 5.07 -0.93 4.03
N PRO A 54 4.51 -0.17 4.99
CA PRO A 54 4.28 -0.71 6.32
C PRO A 54 3.30 -1.88 6.20
N CYS A 55 3.69 -3.04 6.73
CA CYS A 55 2.77 -4.14 6.91
C CYS A 55 1.80 -3.75 8.03
N ILE A 56 0.53 -3.56 7.68
CA ILE A 56 -0.52 -3.23 8.62
C ILE A 56 -1.40 -4.48 8.72
N PRO A 57 -1.16 -5.35 9.72
CA PRO A 57 -1.94 -6.57 9.89
C PRO A 57 -3.40 -6.21 10.19
N ALA A 58 -4.32 -7.07 9.76
CA ALA A 58 -5.72 -6.97 10.14
C ALA A 58 -5.86 -7.34 11.63
N ASP A 59 -6.19 -6.35 12.46
CA ASP A 59 -6.39 -6.54 13.90
C ASP A 59 -7.82 -6.99 14.22
N SER A 60 -8.75 -6.82 13.28
CA SER A 60 -10.15 -7.16 13.47
C SER A 60 -10.75 -7.79 12.23
N LEU A 61 -11.57 -8.81 12.44
CA LEU A 61 -12.44 -9.41 11.43
C LEU A 61 -13.78 -9.66 12.11
N THR A 62 -14.84 -9.06 11.59
CA THR A 62 -16.20 -9.20 12.12
C THR A 62 -17.14 -9.54 10.98
N LEU A 63 -17.97 -10.55 11.18
CA LEU A 63 -19.07 -10.87 10.29
C LEU A 63 -20.32 -10.10 10.76
N ASN A 64 -21.20 -9.74 9.83
CA ASN A 64 -22.49 -9.13 10.15
C ASN A 64 -23.44 -10.11 10.89
N LYS A 65 -23.18 -11.41 10.85
CA LYS A 65 -24.01 -12.47 11.45
C LYS A 65 -23.16 -13.64 11.95
N ASP A 66 -23.48 -14.15 13.13
CA ASP A 66 -22.83 -15.36 13.69
C ASP A 66 -23.37 -16.66 13.06
N PHE A 67 -24.62 -16.64 12.59
CA PHE A 67 -25.28 -17.75 11.89
C PHE A 67 -26.37 -17.22 10.97
N SER A 68 -26.65 -17.95 9.88
CA SER A 68 -27.78 -17.70 8.99
C SER A 68 -28.52 -19.01 8.71
N ILE A 69 -29.85 -18.94 8.67
CA ILE A 69 -30.74 -20.07 8.35
C ILE A 69 -31.53 -19.68 7.10
N ILE A 70 -31.22 -20.32 5.97
CA ILE A 70 -31.81 -20.02 4.66
C ILE A 70 -32.70 -21.20 4.25
N ASN A 71 -33.93 -20.90 3.82
CA ASN A 71 -34.85 -21.91 3.27
C ASN A 71 -34.60 -22.10 1.76
N VAL A 72 -35.08 -23.21 1.20
CA VAL A 72 -34.98 -23.51 -0.24
C VAL A 72 -35.52 -22.32 -1.07
N GLU A 73 -34.77 -21.93 -2.10
CA GLU A 73 -35.00 -20.77 -2.99
C GLU A 73 -34.84 -19.37 -2.35
N GLN A 74 -34.39 -19.25 -1.09
CA GLN A 74 -34.02 -17.96 -0.50
C GLN A 74 -32.52 -17.67 -0.64
N GLN A 75 -32.18 -16.39 -0.57
CA GLN A 75 -30.80 -15.91 -0.51
C GLN A 75 -30.62 -15.10 0.78
N ASP A 76 -29.40 -15.11 1.32
CA ASP A 76 -28.99 -14.21 2.38
C ASP A 76 -27.64 -13.60 2.04
N THR A 77 -27.41 -12.38 2.55
CA THR A 77 -26.16 -11.65 2.34
C THR A 77 -25.37 -11.63 3.63
N LEU A 78 -24.14 -12.13 3.56
CA LEU A 78 -23.12 -11.97 4.60
C LEU A 78 -22.17 -10.85 4.19
N ALA A 79 -21.80 -10.03 5.15
CA ALA A 79 -20.81 -8.98 4.98
C ALA A 79 -19.74 -9.19 6.07
N ALA A 80 -18.48 -9.11 5.67
CA ALA A 80 -17.36 -9.10 6.59
C ALA A 80 -16.74 -7.71 6.55
N THR A 81 -16.51 -7.15 7.74
CA THR A 81 -15.74 -5.93 7.92
C THR A 81 -14.46 -6.30 8.64
N TYR A 82 -13.33 -5.86 8.11
CA TYR A 82 -12.03 -6.04 8.71
C TYR A 82 -11.33 -4.69 8.82
N GLY A 83 -10.46 -4.55 9.81
CA GLY A 83 -9.81 -3.30 10.12
C GLY A 83 -8.36 -3.51 10.53
N PRO A 84 -7.51 -2.48 10.36
CA PRO A 84 -7.82 -1.14 9.84
C PRO A 84 -8.06 -1.11 8.31
N GLU A 85 -8.73 -0.06 7.77
CA GLU A 85 -8.98 0.08 6.32
C GLU A 85 -7.69 0.06 5.48
N ASP A 86 -6.60 0.58 6.05
CA ASP A 86 -5.27 0.59 5.44
C ASP A 86 -4.51 -0.74 5.62
N THR A 87 -5.18 -1.83 6.01
CA THR A 87 -4.54 -3.14 6.15
C THR A 87 -4.04 -3.66 4.80
N THR A 88 -2.87 -4.29 4.85
CA THR A 88 -2.26 -4.95 3.69
C THR A 88 -2.72 -6.40 3.53
N ASP A 89 -3.56 -6.91 4.44
CA ASP A 89 -4.06 -8.29 4.42
C ASP A 89 -5.26 -8.44 3.46
N THR A 90 -5.27 -9.53 2.70
CA THR A 90 -6.37 -9.85 1.78
C THR A 90 -7.41 -10.74 2.44
N LEU A 91 -8.68 -10.30 2.44
CA LEU A 91 -9.79 -11.11 2.91
C LEU A 91 -10.09 -12.23 1.90
N THR A 92 -10.08 -13.48 2.34
CA THR A 92 -10.49 -14.64 1.53
C THR A 92 -11.76 -15.26 2.11
N TRP A 93 -12.82 -15.30 1.30
CA TRP A 93 -14.04 -16.00 1.64
C TRP A 93 -13.93 -17.47 1.25
N SER A 94 -14.34 -18.37 2.14
CA SER A 94 -14.48 -19.79 1.84
C SER A 94 -15.87 -20.26 2.25
N SER A 95 -16.61 -20.86 1.32
CA SER A 95 -17.84 -21.61 1.61
C SER A 95 -17.51 -23.07 1.82
N TYR A 96 -18.12 -23.69 2.83
CA TYR A 96 -17.89 -25.11 3.14
C TYR A 96 -18.71 -26.06 2.24
N ASP A 97 -19.69 -25.57 1.48
CA ASP A 97 -20.48 -26.38 0.55
C ASP A 97 -20.97 -25.56 -0.66
N GLU A 98 -20.23 -25.67 -1.77
CA GLU A 98 -20.51 -24.95 -3.04
C GLU A 98 -21.72 -25.50 -3.82
N SER A 99 -22.35 -26.59 -3.34
CA SER A 99 -23.59 -27.10 -3.94
C SER A 99 -24.86 -26.42 -3.42
N VAL A 100 -24.71 -25.59 -2.37
CA VAL A 100 -25.82 -24.92 -1.66
C VAL A 100 -25.67 -23.40 -1.61
N ALA A 101 -24.45 -22.84 -1.68
CA ALA A 101 -24.22 -21.40 -1.66
C ALA A 101 -23.07 -20.97 -2.59
N ILE A 102 -23.36 -20.09 -3.54
CA ILE A 102 -22.37 -19.39 -4.37
C ILE A 102 -21.97 -18.12 -3.61
N VAL A 103 -20.68 -17.96 -3.31
CA VAL A 103 -20.15 -16.69 -2.82
C VAL A 103 -19.81 -15.85 -4.05
N GLU A 104 -20.71 -14.97 -4.45
CA GLU A 104 -20.33 -13.87 -5.36
C GLU A 104 -19.50 -12.88 -4.54
N ASP A 105 -18.33 -12.51 -5.09
CA ASP A 105 -17.35 -11.62 -4.49
C ASP A 105 -18.02 -10.52 -3.64
N GLY A 106 -17.89 -10.67 -2.33
CA GLY A 106 -18.45 -9.75 -1.36
C GLY A 106 -17.88 -8.37 -1.64
N VAL A 107 -18.75 -7.45 -2.04
CA VAL A 107 -18.39 -6.05 -2.29
C VAL A 107 -17.86 -5.47 -0.97
N SER A 108 -16.58 -5.08 -1.00
CA SER A 108 -15.94 -4.22 0.00
C SER A 108 -16.60 -2.85 0.03
#